data_AF-A0A8J3PML6-F1
#
_entry.id   AF-A0A8J3PML6-F1
#
_cell.length_a   1.000
_cell.length_b   1.000
_cell.length_c   1.000
_cell.angle_alpha   90.00
_cell.angle_beta   90.00
_cell.angle_gamma   90.00
#
_symmetry.space_group_name_H-M   'P 1'
#
loop_
_entity.id
_entity.type
_entity.pdbx_description
1 polymer ?
#
loop_
_entity_poly.entity_id
_entity_poly.type
_entity_poly.pdbx_seq_one_letter_code
_entity_poly.pdbx_strand_id
1 'polypeptide(L)'
;MSAVLFVPPADPAHFAAHFAARLSFEADVFDVHADLEAGVAGLVVVDSRSHEAWRPGHLPGAVHLPTAEVVARASGLLPAGTVVVTYCWGPAR
;
A
#
# COMPACT_ATOMS: atom_id res chain seq x y z
N MET A 1 -1.92 -37.14 -13.67
CA MET A 1 -1.38 -36.69 -12.36
C MET A 1 -1.87 -35.26 -12.15
N SER A 2 -2.40 -34.91 -10.97
CA SER A 2 -2.93 -33.54 -10.74
C SER A 2 -1.77 -32.56 -10.55
N ALA A 3 -1.70 -31.52 -11.38
CA ALA A 3 -0.74 -30.43 -11.19
C ALA A 3 -0.98 -29.66 -9.88
N VAL A 4 -2.23 -29.63 -9.40
CA VAL A 4 -2.63 -28.94 -8.16
C VAL A 4 -2.18 -29.71 -6.93
N LEU A 5 -2.26 -31.05 -6.95
CA LEU A 5 -1.90 -31.90 -5.80
C LEU A 5 -0.47 -32.43 -5.88
N PHE A 6 0.30 -32.04 -6.90
CA PHE A 6 1.71 -32.43 -7.03
C PHE A 6 2.56 -31.85 -5.88
N VAL A 7 2.20 -30.64 -5.42
CA VAL A 7 2.75 -30.05 -4.20
C VAL A 7 1.63 -30.02 -3.17
N PRO A 8 1.77 -30.73 -2.02
CA PRO A 8 0.79 -30.65 -0.96
C PRO A 8 0.75 -29.22 -0.37
N PRO A 9 -0.42 -28.75 0.09
CA PRO A 9 -0.50 -27.48 0.80
C PRO A 9 0.37 -27.54 2.07
N ALA A 10 0.87 -26.37 2.49
CA ALA A 10 1.49 -26.23 3.80
C ALA A 10 0.48 -26.60 4.91
N ASP A 11 0.98 -26.99 6.09
CA ASP A 11 0.10 -27.15 7.24
C ASP A 11 -0.55 -25.81 7.63
N PRO A 12 -1.69 -25.84 8.34
CA PRO A 12 -2.45 -24.62 8.62
C PRO A 12 -1.67 -23.51 9.32
N ALA A 13 -0.70 -23.85 10.19
CA ALA A 13 0.07 -22.86 10.92
C ALA A 13 1.06 -22.15 9.99
N HIS A 14 1.79 -22.89 9.16
CA HIS A 14 2.66 -22.30 8.15
C HIS A 14 1.89 -21.50 7.10
N PHE A 15 0.73 -22.00 6.66
CA PHE A 15 -0.14 -21.28 5.73
C PHE A 15 -0.59 -19.93 6.32
N ALA A 16 -1.12 -19.94 7.54
CA ALA A 16 -1.58 -18.70 8.21
C ALA A 16 -0.43 -17.70 8.41
N ALA A 17 0.74 -18.16 8.86
CA ALA A 17 1.91 -17.31 9.04
C ALA A 17 2.36 -16.66 7.72
N HIS A 18 2.31 -17.39 6.60
CA HIS A 18 2.65 -16.85 5.28
C HIS A 18 1.74 -15.68 4.88
N PHE A 19 0.42 -15.86 4.97
CA PHE A 19 -0.51 -14.81 4.55
C PHE A 19 -0.56 -13.63 5.53
N ALA A 20 -0.46 -13.88 6.84
CA ALA A 20 -0.35 -12.80 7.82
C ALA A 20 0.90 -11.94 7.59
N ALA A 21 2.04 -12.57 7.28
CA ALA A 21 3.26 -11.83 6.93
C ALA A 21 3.06 -11.01 5.65
N ARG A 22 2.46 -11.56 4.60
CA ARG A 22 2.16 -10.81 3.37
C ARG A 22 1.28 -9.59 3.63
N LEU A 23 0.17 -9.77 4.35
CA LEU A 23 -0.76 -8.68 4.66
C LEU A 23 -0.15 -7.59 5.55
N SER A 24 0.98 -7.83 6.21
CA SER A 24 1.71 -6.78 6.95
C SER A 24 2.46 -5.80 6.04
N PHE A 25 2.59 -6.11 4.74
CA PHE A 25 3.29 -5.28 3.75
C PHE A 25 2.37 -4.67 2.69
N GLU A 26 1.11 -5.11 2.62
CA GLU A 26 0.17 -4.70 1.57
C GLU A 26 -1.21 -4.37 2.14
N ALA A 27 -1.87 -3.40 1.52
CA ALA A 27 -3.26 -3.06 1.78
C ALA A 27 -4.00 -3.06 0.45
N ASP A 28 -5.26 -3.50 0.45
CA ASP A 28 -6.08 -3.47 -0.75
C ASP A 28 -6.83 -2.14 -0.91
N VAL A 29 -7.47 -1.96 -2.07
CA VAL A 29 -8.20 -0.72 -2.40
C VAL A 29 -9.46 -0.51 -1.55
N PHE A 30 -10.05 -1.59 -1.03
CA PHE A 30 -11.28 -1.53 -0.26
C PHE A 30 -10.97 -1.01 1.15
N ASP A 31 -9.95 -1.57 1.80
CA ASP A 31 -9.50 -1.12 3.12
C ASP A 31 -9.02 0.33 3.09
N VAL A 32 -8.21 0.70 2.09
CA VAL A 32 -7.73 2.09 1.92
C VAL A 32 -8.91 3.05 1.72
N HIS A 33 -9.91 2.68 0.92
CA HIS A 33 -11.08 3.53 0.71
C HIS A 33 -11.89 3.68 2.01
N ALA A 34 -12.14 2.59 2.73
CA ALA A 34 -12.89 2.60 3.98
C ALA A 34 -12.22 3.48 5.04
N ASP A 35 -10.90 3.37 5.20
CA ASP A 35 -10.15 4.16 6.18
C ASP A 35 -10.09 5.65 5.82
N LEU A 36 -9.97 5.99 4.53
CA LEU A 36 -10.05 7.38 4.05
C LEU A 36 -11.43 7.98 4.30
N GLU A 37 -12.51 7.26 4.00
CA GLU A 37 -13.88 7.70 4.27
C GLU A 37 -14.17 7.86 5.77
N ALA A 38 -13.63 6.97 6.59
CA ALA A 38 -13.77 7.02 8.05
C ALA A 38 -12.87 8.07 8.73
N GLY A 39 -11.89 8.63 8.00
CA GLY A 39 -10.94 9.60 8.54
C GLY A 39 -10.04 9.01 9.63
N VAL A 40 -9.58 7.76 9.47
CA VAL A 40 -8.74 7.06 10.45
C VAL A 40 -7.47 7.85 10.73
N ALA A 41 -7.23 8.14 12.01
CA ALA A 41 -6.02 8.83 12.45
C ALA A 41 -4.79 7.90 12.39
N GLY A 42 -3.64 8.44 12.01
CA GLY A 42 -2.37 7.70 12.00
C GLY A 42 -2.09 6.95 10.69
N LEU A 43 -2.98 7.04 9.69
CA LEU A 43 -2.76 6.57 8.33
C LEU A 43 -2.47 7.77 7.41
N VAL A 44 -1.45 7.65 6.56
CA VAL A 44 -1.22 8.58 5.45
C VAL A 44 -1.08 7.80 4.15
N VAL A 45 -1.94 8.14 3.19
CA VAL A 45 -1.87 7.60 1.83
C VAL A 45 -0.96 8.50 0.99
N VAL A 46 0.03 7.92 0.33
CA VAL A 46 1.04 8.65 -0.45
C VAL A 46 0.95 8.29 -1.92
N ASP A 47 0.77 9.30 -2.76
CA ASP A 47 0.92 9.17 -4.20
C ASP A 47 2.38 9.42 -4.59
N SER A 48 3.02 8.38 -5.11
CA SER A 48 4.43 8.40 -5.49
C SER A 48 4.71 8.75 -6.96
N ARG A 49 3.65 9.04 -7.73
CA ARG A 49 3.71 9.35 -9.16
C ARG A 49 4.30 10.75 -9.40
N SER A 50 4.61 11.04 -10.66
CA SER A 50 5.14 12.34 -11.07
C SER A 50 4.16 13.49 -10.82
N HIS A 51 4.66 14.73 -10.77
CA HIS A 51 3.83 15.94 -10.71
C HIS A 51 2.81 16.00 -11.85
N GLU A 52 3.20 15.56 -13.04
CA GLU A 52 2.34 15.51 -14.22
C GLU A 52 1.16 14.56 -14.05
N ALA A 53 1.38 13.41 -13.39
CA ALA A 53 0.36 12.41 -13.09
C ALA A 53 -0.55 12.81 -11.92
N TRP A 54 -0.02 13.54 -10.95
CA TRP A 54 -0.76 14.02 -9.78
C TRP A 54 -1.78 15.11 -10.13
N ARG A 55 -1.35 16.09 -10.93
CA ARG A 55 -2.16 17.27 -11.31
C ARG A 55 -3.55 16.98 -11.86
N PRO A 56 -3.75 16.03 -12.80
CA PRO A 56 -5.07 15.76 -13.36
C PRO A 56 -6.00 15.03 -12.38
N GLY A 57 -5.46 14.34 -11.36
CA GLY A 57 -6.27 13.64 -10.36
C GLY A 57 -5.47 12.66 -9.51
N HIS A 58 -5.92 12.49 -8.27
CA HIS A 58 -5.33 11.65 -7.23
C HIS A 58 -6.41 11.29 -6.19
N LEU A 59 -6.10 10.37 -5.29
CA LEU A 59 -7.03 10.01 -4.21
C LEU A 59 -7.26 11.21 -3.27
N PRO A 60 -8.51 11.56 -2.93
CA PRO A 60 -8.79 12.58 -1.93
C PRO A 60 -8.08 12.26 -0.60
N GLY A 61 -7.44 13.28 -0.01
CA GLY A 61 -6.69 13.13 1.25
C GLY A 61 -5.28 12.55 1.11
N ALA A 62 -4.86 12.12 -0.08
CA ALA A 62 -3.49 11.66 -0.29
C ALA A 62 -2.46 12.79 -0.20
N VAL A 63 -1.23 12.44 0.17
CA VAL A 63 -0.06 13.32 0.14
C VAL A 63 0.75 13.00 -1.11
N HIS A 64 1.13 14.04 -1.87
CA HIS A 64 2.01 13.88 -3.03
C HIS A 64 3.48 13.86 -2.64
N LEU A 65 4.14 12.74 -2.89
CA LEU A 65 5.57 12.57 -2.66
C LEU A 65 6.19 11.70 -3.76
N PRO A 66 6.63 12.30 -4.88
CA PRO A 66 7.30 11.59 -5.95
C PRO A 66 8.46 10.74 -5.43
N THR A 67 8.63 9.54 -6.00
CA THR A 67 9.68 8.59 -5.57
C THR A 67 11.06 9.23 -5.47
N ALA A 68 11.44 10.07 -6.45
CA ALA A 68 12.73 10.75 -6.49
C ALA A 68 12.95 11.77 -5.35
N GLU A 69 11.87 12.22 -4.71
CA GLU A 69 11.89 13.25 -3.67
C GLU A 69 11.71 12.68 -2.26
N VAL A 70 11.44 11.37 -2.13
CA VAL A 70 11.18 10.70 -0.84
C VAL A 70 12.28 10.98 0.17
N VAL A 71 13.55 10.77 -0.20
CA VAL A 71 14.70 10.96 0.71
C VAL A 71 14.77 12.38 1.25
N ALA A 72 14.42 13.37 0.43
CA ALA A 72 14.54 14.78 0.80
C ALA A 72 13.33 15.32 1.57
N ARG A 73 12.12 14.79 1.30
CA ARG A 73 10.87 15.39 1.78
C ARG A 73 10.09 14.53 2.77
N ALA A 74 10.31 13.22 2.83
CA ALA A 74 9.49 12.31 3.63
C ALA A 74 9.44 12.71 5.11
N SER A 75 10.59 13.01 5.73
CA SER A 75 10.64 13.37 7.16
C SER A 75 9.89 14.65 7.52
N GLY A 76 9.68 15.55 6.55
CA GLY A 76 8.89 16.77 6.76
C GLY A 76 7.40 16.60 6.50
N LEU A 77 7.00 15.55 5.79
CA LEU A 77 5.62 15.30 5.39
C LEU A 77 4.97 14.16 6.16
N LEU A 78 5.76 13.21 6.66
CA LEU A 78 5.30 11.97 7.28
C LEU A 78 5.75 11.97 8.74
N PRO A 79 4.84 12.26 9.70
CA PRO A 79 5.15 12.19 11.11
C PRO A 79 5.69 10.79 11.48
N ALA A 80 6.64 10.76 12.41
CA ALA A 80 7.15 9.48 12.91
C ALA A 80 6.03 8.68 13.59
N GLY A 81 5.96 7.38 13.28
CA GLY A 81 4.94 6.47 13.81
C GLY A 81 3.63 6.42 12.99
N THR A 82 3.51 7.22 11.93
CA THR A 82 2.40 7.10 10.97
C THR A 82 2.56 5.84 10.11
N VAL A 83 1.47 5.10 9.92
CA VAL A 83 1.38 4.04 8.92
C VAL A 83 1.24 4.68 7.54
N VAL A 84 2.14 4.33 6.63
CA VAL A 84 2.18 4.91 5.29
C VAL A 84 1.75 3.86 4.27
N VAL A 85 0.72 4.16 3.50
CA VAL A 85 0.30 3.36 2.34
C VAL A 85 0.67 4.10 1.07
N THR A 86 1.64 3.59 0.33
CA THR A 86 2.05 4.20 -0.94
C THR A 86 1.28 3.60 -2.11
N TYR A 87 0.90 4.42 -3.08
CA TYR A 87 0.43 3.93 -4.38
C TYR A 87 1.18 4.59 -5.54
N CYS A 88 1.14 3.91 -6.68
CA CYS A 88 1.66 4.42 -7.95
C CYS A 88 0.58 4.19 -9.02
N TRP A 89 0.99 3.87 -10.24
CA TRP A 89 0.09 3.32 -11.24
C TRP A 89 -0.26 1.87 -10.90
N GLY A 90 -1.27 1.34 -11.58
CA GLY A 90 -1.57 -0.08 -11.52
C GLY A 90 -0.44 -0.93 -12.13
N PRO A 91 -0.41 -2.25 -11.85
CA PRO A 91 0.57 -3.17 -12.41
C PRO A 91 0.46 -3.32 -13.94
N ALA A 92 -0.72 -3.06 -14.51
CA ALA A 92 -0.91 -2.88 -15.94
C ALA A 92 -0.75 -1.38 -16.25
N ARG A 93 0.27 -1.03 -17.02
CA ARG A 93 0.56 0.35 -17.43
C ARG A 93 -0.65 1.06 -18.01
#